data_AF-A0A378KRP9-F1
#
_entry.id   AF-A0A378KRP9-F1
#
_cell.length_a   1.000
_cell.length_b   1.000
_cell.length_c   1.000
_cell.angle_alpha   90.00
_cell.angle_beta   90.00
_cell.angle_gamma   90.00
#
_symmetry.space_group_name_H-M   'P 1'
#
loop_
_entity.id
_entity.type
_entity.pdbx_description
1 polymer ?
#
loop_
_entity_poly.entity_id
_entity_poly.type
_entity_poly.pdbx_seq_one_letter_code
_entity_poly.pdbx_strand_id
1 'polypeptide(L)'
;MFSATSLKIIFAISIFIVILIAGWYPFRKRIKDDKHIDFPIGETLATGVFLGAALLHMLPESNSLFKSMGYDYPFAFIITGAVFLIFLWFEHLGKELYHHHSSEHPAFAILAWAMLSVHSIMLGAALGLAHYNSMIIMLFLAIITHKWAESFAIAVQLNRSSMSTNTSMIFFILFSFMTPLGIYLGWYFGHGIETSSLFDPILIAASAGTFLYLGTLHGLERCVMVERCCNLTDFSFVIIGFLLMASVAIYV
;
A
#
# COMPACT_ATOMS: atom_id res chain seq x y z
N MET A 1 12.94 -24.25 -18.43
CA MET A 1 11.77 -23.66 -17.73
C MET A 1 12.11 -23.53 -16.25
N PHE A 2 11.92 -22.35 -15.65
CA PHE A 2 12.03 -22.22 -14.19
C PHE A 2 10.90 -23.00 -13.51
N SER A 3 11.20 -23.64 -12.38
CA SER A 3 10.16 -24.24 -11.54
C SER A 3 9.32 -23.14 -10.88
N ALA A 4 8.04 -23.42 -10.58
CA ALA A 4 7.16 -22.48 -9.88
C ALA A 4 7.77 -22.01 -8.55
N THR A 5 8.41 -22.92 -7.81
CA THR A 5 9.12 -22.61 -6.56
C THR A 5 10.30 -21.66 -6.80
N SER A 6 11.10 -21.91 -7.85
CA SER A 6 12.22 -21.02 -8.20
C SER A 6 11.72 -19.61 -8.55
N LEU A 7 10.61 -19.48 -9.28
CA LEU A 7 10.00 -18.17 -9.59
C LEU A 7 9.54 -17.45 -8.33
N LYS A 8 8.84 -18.15 -7.41
CA LYS A 8 8.37 -17.57 -6.14
C LYS A 8 9.52 -17.00 -5.31
N ILE A 9 10.65 -17.72 -5.22
CA ILE A 9 11.85 -17.26 -4.49
C ILE A 9 12.45 -16.01 -5.17
N ILE A 10 12.65 -16.05 -6.50
CA ILE A 10 13.21 -14.92 -7.26
C ILE A 10 12.32 -13.67 -7.09
N PHE A 11 11.01 -13.84 -7.18
CA PHE A 11 10.05 -12.75 -7.03
C PHE A 11 9.97 -12.23 -5.60
N ALA A 12 10.02 -13.09 -4.59
CA ALA A 12 10.11 -12.67 -3.19
C ALA A 12 11.36 -11.81 -2.92
N ILE A 13 12.52 -12.23 -3.42
CA ILE A 13 13.78 -11.47 -3.30
C ILE A 13 13.68 -10.14 -4.05
N SER A 14 13.14 -10.16 -5.28
CA SER A 14 13.01 -8.96 -6.11
C SER A 14 12.09 -7.92 -5.47
N ILE A 15 10.94 -8.36 -4.95
CA ILE A 15 10.00 -7.51 -4.20
C ILE A 15 10.67 -6.94 -2.96
N PHE A 16 11.36 -7.77 -2.18
CA PHE A 16 12.07 -7.32 -0.98
C PHE A 16 13.11 -6.25 -1.29
N ILE A 17 13.90 -6.44 -2.35
CA ILE A 17 14.90 -5.44 -2.81
C ILE A 17 14.22 -4.14 -3.21
N VAL A 18 13.11 -4.20 -3.97
CA VAL A 18 12.36 -3.00 -4.38
C VAL A 18 11.82 -2.23 -3.18
N ILE A 19 11.29 -2.94 -2.17
CA ILE A 19 10.85 -2.31 -0.91
C ILE A 19 12.03 -1.59 -0.25
N LEU A 20 13.16 -2.28 -0.06
CA LEU A 20 14.31 -1.67 0.60
C LEU A 20 14.84 -0.43 -0.16
N ILE A 21 14.93 -0.50 -1.50
CA ILE A 21 15.41 0.62 -2.32
C ILE A 21 14.45 1.81 -2.23
N ALA A 22 13.14 1.57 -2.36
CA ALA A 22 12.14 2.63 -2.34
C ALA A 22 12.08 3.36 -1.00
N GLY A 23 12.16 2.63 0.13
CA GLY A 23 12.16 3.25 1.45
C GLY A 23 13.51 3.78 1.94
N TRP A 24 14.64 3.29 1.40
CA TRP A 24 15.98 3.79 1.76
C TRP A 24 16.13 5.29 1.52
N TYR A 25 15.56 5.79 0.42
CA TYR A 25 15.69 7.19 0.04
C TYR A 25 15.08 8.16 1.08
N PRO A 26 13.84 7.97 1.56
CA PRO A 26 13.29 8.72 2.68
C PRO A 26 14.14 8.68 3.96
N PHE A 27 14.57 7.48 4.40
CA PHE A 27 15.36 7.34 5.63
C PHE A 27 16.73 8.01 5.55
N ARG A 28 17.44 7.85 4.42
CA ARG A 28 18.75 8.49 4.22
C ARG A 28 18.68 10.00 4.32
N LYS A 29 17.59 10.60 3.84
CA LYS A 29 17.40 12.06 3.85
C LYS A 29 17.07 12.57 5.26
N ARG A 30 16.22 11.86 6.02
CA ARG A 30 15.92 12.20 7.43
C ARG A 30 17.19 12.23 8.31
N ILE A 31 18.07 11.24 8.17
CA ILE A 31 19.33 11.16 8.94
C ILE A 31 20.26 12.34 8.65
N LYS A 32 20.21 12.89 7.43
CA LYS A 32 21.13 13.96 7.00
C LYS A 32 20.69 15.35 7.45
N ASP A 33 19.41 15.66 7.40
CA ASP A 33 18.94 17.05 7.45
C ASP A 33 18.08 17.40 8.68
N ASP A 34 17.72 16.43 9.54
CA ASP A 34 16.92 16.55 10.79
C ASP A 34 15.63 17.42 10.69
N LYS A 35 15.23 17.78 9.48
CA LYS A 35 14.08 18.61 9.12
C LYS A 35 13.10 17.79 8.30
N HIS A 36 11.85 18.29 8.22
CA HIS A 36 10.86 17.77 7.29
C HIS A 36 11.31 18.03 5.87
N ILE A 37 11.39 16.97 5.05
CA ILE A 37 11.83 17.07 3.66
C ILE A 37 10.75 16.47 2.78
N ASP A 38 10.30 17.27 1.82
CA ASP A 38 9.33 16.82 0.84
C ASP A 38 10.00 16.09 -0.32
N PHE A 39 9.24 15.18 -0.90
CA PHE A 39 9.64 14.38 -2.05
C PHE A 39 8.65 14.61 -3.20
N PRO A 40 8.69 15.80 -3.84
CA PRO A 40 7.76 16.23 -4.88
C PRO A 40 7.28 15.15 -5.86
N ILE A 41 8.22 14.60 -6.62
CA ILE A 41 7.95 13.68 -7.73
C ILE A 41 7.56 12.30 -7.19
N GLY A 42 8.19 11.85 -6.10
CA GLY A 42 7.90 10.57 -5.48
C GLY A 42 6.51 10.52 -4.87
N GLU A 43 6.13 11.56 -4.11
CA GLU A 43 4.81 11.68 -3.48
C GLU A 43 3.70 11.83 -4.52
N THR A 44 3.89 12.67 -5.55
CA THR A 44 2.91 12.85 -6.64
C THR A 44 2.68 11.57 -7.44
N LEU A 45 3.75 10.89 -7.85
CA LEU A 45 3.64 9.62 -8.57
C LEU A 45 3.00 8.53 -7.71
N ALA A 46 3.45 8.39 -6.44
CA ALA A 46 2.88 7.43 -5.50
C ALA A 46 1.39 7.69 -5.27
N THR A 47 0.98 8.96 -5.14
CA THR A 47 -0.44 9.35 -4.97
C THR A 47 -1.31 8.79 -6.11
N GLY A 48 -0.87 8.96 -7.36
CA GLY A 48 -1.55 8.40 -8.53
C GLY A 48 -1.62 6.87 -8.50
N VAL A 49 -0.54 6.21 -8.12
CA VAL A 49 -0.47 4.75 -7.98
C VAL A 49 -1.41 4.24 -6.88
N PHE A 50 -1.47 4.91 -5.72
CA PHE A 50 -2.38 4.57 -4.64
C PHE A 50 -3.84 4.70 -5.05
N LEU A 51 -4.20 5.81 -5.71
CA LEU A 51 -5.54 6.04 -6.23
C LEU A 51 -5.93 4.96 -7.26
N GLY A 52 -5.02 4.63 -8.18
CA GLY A 52 -5.23 3.58 -9.16
C GLY A 52 -5.37 2.19 -8.54
N ALA A 53 -4.51 1.83 -7.58
CA ALA A 53 -4.57 0.55 -6.88
C ALA A 53 -5.87 0.39 -6.07
N ALA A 54 -6.31 1.44 -5.38
CA ALA A 54 -7.58 1.43 -4.66
C ALA A 54 -8.77 1.19 -5.59
N LEU A 55 -8.88 1.99 -6.67
CA LEU A 55 -10.08 2.04 -7.51
C LEU A 55 -10.13 0.96 -8.59
N LEU A 56 -8.98 0.54 -9.13
CA LEU A 56 -8.92 -0.33 -10.31
C LEU A 56 -8.53 -1.77 -9.98
N HIS A 57 -8.03 -2.03 -8.77
CA HIS A 57 -7.60 -3.36 -8.36
C HIS A 57 -8.36 -3.85 -7.12
N MET A 58 -8.16 -3.19 -5.97
CA MET A 58 -8.59 -3.73 -4.68
C MET A 58 -10.10 -3.63 -4.46
N LEU A 59 -10.70 -2.45 -4.73
CA LEU A 59 -12.14 -2.27 -4.57
C LEU A 59 -12.95 -3.17 -5.53
N PRO A 60 -12.63 -3.26 -6.84
CA PRO A 60 -13.28 -4.20 -7.75
C PRO A 60 -13.11 -5.67 -7.33
N GLU A 61 -11.91 -6.07 -6.91
CA GLU A 61 -11.63 -7.43 -6.47
C GLU A 61 -12.46 -7.81 -5.24
N SER A 62 -12.45 -6.98 -4.20
CA SER A 62 -13.29 -7.20 -3.01
C SER A 62 -14.78 -7.30 -3.37
N ASN A 63 -15.27 -6.41 -4.24
CA ASN A 63 -16.65 -6.47 -4.70
C ASN A 63 -16.98 -7.76 -5.47
N SER A 64 -16.05 -8.25 -6.29
CA SER A 64 -16.20 -9.52 -7.00
C SER A 64 -16.25 -10.72 -6.03
N LEU A 65 -15.46 -10.69 -4.95
CA LEU A 65 -15.44 -11.70 -3.90
C LEU A 65 -16.73 -11.70 -3.08
N PHE A 66 -17.27 -10.54 -2.70
CA PHE A 66 -18.59 -10.47 -2.04
C PHE A 66 -19.69 -11.06 -2.93
N LYS A 67 -19.69 -10.72 -4.22
CA LYS A 67 -20.67 -11.24 -5.19
C LYS A 67 -20.53 -12.75 -5.43
N SER A 68 -19.32 -13.27 -5.52
CA SER A 68 -19.10 -14.72 -5.68
C SER A 68 -19.57 -15.52 -4.46
N MET A 69 -19.61 -14.88 -3.29
CA MET A 69 -20.16 -15.42 -2.06
C MET A 69 -21.67 -15.19 -1.89
N GLY A 70 -22.36 -14.59 -2.87
CA GLY A 70 -23.80 -14.36 -2.85
C GLY A 70 -24.26 -13.07 -2.16
N TYR A 71 -23.34 -12.13 -1.88
CA TYR A 71 -23.66 -10.82 -1.32
C TYR A 71 -23.74 -9.76 -2.43
N ASP A 72 -24.95 -9.46 -2.91
CA ASP A 72 -25.18 -8.42 -3.92
C ASP A 72 -25.18 -6.99 -3.35
N TYR A 73 -25.31 -6.86 -2.02
CA TYR A 73 -25.25 -5.58 -1.32
C TYR A 73 -23.82 -5.01 -1.38
N PRO A 74 -23.61 -3.68 -1.54
CA PRO A 74 -22.30 -3.09 -1.84
C PRO A 74 -21.37 -2.99 -0.61
N PHE A 75 -21.12 -4.11 0.08
CA PHE A 75 -20.29 -4.17 1.28
C PHE A 75 -18.86 -3.69 1.04
N ALA A 76 -18.25 -4.04 -0.11
CA ALA A 76 -16.92 -3.57 -0.47
C ALA A 76 -16.83 -2.04 -0.42
N PHE A 77 -17.77 -1.35 -1.08
CA PHE A 77 -17.81 0.11 -1.14
C PHE A 77 -18.05 0.74 0.22
N ILE A 78 -18.94 0.17 1.04
CA ILE A 78 -19.23 0.66 2.39
C ILE A 78 -17.99 0.54 3.28
N ILE A 79 -17.30 -0.61 3.25
CA ILE A 79 -16.10 -0.84 4.06
C ILE A 79 -14.96 0.08 3.60
N THR A 80 -14.74 0.19 2.29
CA THR A 80 -13.74 1.12 1.73
C THR A 80 -14.02 2.57 2.13
N GLY A 81 -15.27 3.03 2.01
CA GLY A 81 -15.67 4.37 2.44
C GLY A 81 -15.54 4.58 3.94
N ALA A 82 -15.93 3.61 4.76
CA ALA A 82 -15.82 3.68 6.21
C ALA A 82 -14.35 3.79 6.65
N VAL A 83 -13.46 2.97 6.10
CA VAL A 83 -12.03 3.04 6.43
C VAL A 83 -11.43 4.36 5.96
N PHE A 84 -11.74 4.82 4.75
CA PHE A 84 -11.32 6.14 4.25
C PHE A 84 -11.71 7.27 5.22
N LEU A 85 -12.96 7.29 5.68
CA LEU A 85 -13.46 8.29 6.63
C LEU A 85 -12.82 8.17 8.02
N ILE A 86 -12.55 6.96 8.49
CA ILE A 86 -11.85 6.72 9.76
C ILE A 86 -10.44 7.29 9.71
N PHE A 87 -9.70 7.06 8.62
CA PHE A 87 -8.35 7.63 8.45
C PHE A 87 -8.39 9.17 8.43
N LEU A 88 -9.34 9.77 7.72
CA LEU A 88 -9.55 11.22 7.73
C LEU A 88 -9.87 11.76 9.12
N TRP A 89 -10.73 11.06 9.86
CA TRP A 89 -11.11 11.47 11.20
C TRP A 89 -9.91 11.42 12.16
N PHE A 90 -9.09 10.36 12.10
CA PHE A 90 -7.85 10.27 12.87
C PHE A 90 -6.85 11.37 12.52
N GLU A 91 -6.74 11.74 11.25
CA GLU A 91 -5.86 12.82 10.81
C GLU A 91 -6.32 14.18 11.37
N HIS A 92 -7.62 14.49 11.30
CA HIS A 92 -8.19 15.71 11.88
C HIS A 92 -8.05 15.75 13.40
N LEU A 93 -8.34 14.63 14.07
CA LEU A 93 -8.18 14.51 15.51
C LEU A 93 -6.72 14.75 15.94
N GLY A 94 -5.78 14.21 15.17
CA GLY A 94 -4.35 14.44 15.38
C GLY A 94 -3.97 15.92 15.27
N LYS A 95 -4.50 16.64 14.27
CA LYS A 95 -4.25 18.09 14.14
C LYS A 95 -4.83 18.89 15.28
N GLU A 96 -6.07 18.60 15.69
CA GLU A 96 -6.77 19.36 16.73
C GLU A 96 -6.17 19.16 18.12
N LEU A 97 -5.75 17.92 18.45
CA LEU A 97 -5.13 17.62 19.74
C LEU A 97 -3.70 18.16 19.86
N TYR A 98 -3.00 18.37 18.73
CA TYR A 98 -1.59 18.72 18.69
C TYR A 98 -1.33 20.01 17.87
N HIS A 99 -2.00 21.10 18.25
CA HIS A 99 -1.82 22.43 17.63
C HIS A 99 -0.40 23.05 17.75
N HIS A 100 0.52 22.42 18.48
CA HIS A 100 1.86 23.00 18.77
C HIS A 100 3.07 22.19 18.28
N HIS A 101 2.90 21.03 17.64
CA HIS A 101 4.03 20.22 17.18
C HIS A 101 3.96 19.99 15.66
N SER A 102 5.09 20.21 14.98
CA SER A 102 5.21 20.06 13.53
C SER A 102 5.23 18.61 13.04
N SER A 103 5.11 17.62 13.93
CA SER A 103 5.19 16.18 13.65
C SER A 103 3.85 15.49 13.83
N GLU A 104 3.56 14.51 12.97
CA GLU A 104 2.32 13.73 13.03
C GLU A 104 2.33 12.75 14.21
N HIS A 105 1.16 12.53 14.81
CA HIS A 105 1.02 11.58 15.91
C HIS A 105 1.28 10.14 15.41
N PRO A 106 2.03 9.30 16.16
CA PRO A 106 2.46 7.97 15.73
C PRO A 106 1.30 7.01 15.44
N ALA A 107 0.14 7.21 16.09
CA ALA A 107 -1.03 6.36 15.91
C ALA A 107 -1.44 6.22 14.44
N PHE A 108 -1.37 7.30 13.69
CA PHE A 108 -1.72 7.32 12.27
C PHE A 108 -0.74 6.51 11.42
N ALA A 109 0.57 6.71 11.64
CA ALA A 109 1.62 5.94 10.97
C ALA A 109 1.56 4.44 11.31
N ILE A 110 1.26 4.11 12.57
CA ILE A 110 1.11 2.72 13.03
C ILE A 110 -0.14 2.06 12.44
N LEU A 111 -1.27 2.77 12.35
CA LEU A 111 -2.49 2.27 11.75
C LEU A 111 -2.30 1.97 10.26
N ALA A 112 -1.67 2.90 9.52
CA ALA A 112 -1.32 2.69 8.12
C ALA A 112 -0.34 1.52 7.97
N TRP A 113 0.72 1.47 8.79
CA TRP A 113 1.65 0.35 8.81
C TRP A 113 0.94 -1.00 9.01
N ALA A 114 0.01 -1.08 9.95
CA ALA A 114 -0.70 -2.33 10.26
C ALA A 114 -1.58 -2.77 9.08
N MET A 115 -2.39 -1.87 8.52
CA MET A 115 -3.28 -2.18 7.38
C MET A 115 -2.48 -2.59 6.13
N LEU A 116 -1.41 -1.84 5.82
CA LEU A 116 -0.53 -2.13 4.69
C LEU A 116 0.26 -3.44 4.90
N SER A 117 0.66 -3.76 6.13
CA SER A 117 1.33 -5.02 6.46
C SER A 117 0.42 -6.23 6.26
N VAL A 118 -0.83 -6.16 6.73
CA VAL A 118 -1.82 -7.23 6.52
C VAL A 118 -2.08 -7.42 5.03
N HIS A 119 -2.30 -6.33 4.29
CA HIS A 119 -2.44 -6.36 2.83
C HIS A 119 -1.23 -7.01 2.14
N SER A 120 -0.02 -6.64 2.56
CA SER A 120 1.25 -7.18 2.05
C SER A 120 1.37 -8.69 2.23
N ILE A 121 0.93 -9.22 3.38
CA ILE A 121 0.91 -10.65 3.66
C ILE A 121 -0.10 -11.34 2.74
N MET A 122 -1.32 -10.81 2.60
CA MET A 122 -2.37 -11.41 1.75
C MET A 122 -1.94 -11.48 0.29
N LEU A 123 -1.42 -10.37 -0.27
CA LEU A 123 -0.88 -10.33 -1.62
C LEU A 123 0.27 -11.33 -1.82
N GLY A 124 1.18 -11.40 -0.85
CA GLY A 124 2.26 -12.38 -0.87
C GLY A 124 1.72 -13.80 -0.88
N ALA A 125 0.73 -14.10 -0.03
CA ALA A 125 0.10 -15.41 0.06
C ALA A 125 -0.58 -15.81 -1.26
N ALA A 126 -1.27 -14.88 -1.93
CA ALA A 126 -1.85 -15.13 -3.26
C ALA A 126 -0.79 -15.56 -4.29
N LEU A 127 0.35 -14.86 -4.37
CA LEU A 127 1.48 -15.25 -5.22
C LEU A 127 2.07 -16.61 -4.79
N GLY A 128 2.17 -16.84 -3.49
CA GLY A 128 2.68 -18.07 -2.89
C GLY A 128 1.80 -19.29 -3.20
N LEU A 129 0.48 -19.11 -3.25
CA LEU A 129 -0.50 -20.15 -3.56
C LEU A 129 -0.57 -20.48 -5.05
N ALA A 130 -0.30 -19.52 -5.93
CA ALA A 130 -0.41 -19.72 -7.38
C ALA A 130 0.44 -20.91 -7.87
N HIS A 131 -0.18 -21.82 -8.63
CA HIS A 131 0.47 -23.04 -9.14
C HIS A 131 1.02 -22.87 -10.56
N TYR A 132 0.33 -22.08 -11.40
CA TYR A 132 0.71 -21.87 -12.79
C TYR A 132 1.71 -20.72 -12.92
N ASN A 133 2.78 -20.94 -13.69
CA ASN A 133 3.81 -19.92 -13.94
C ASN A 133 3.22 -18.62 -14.50
N SER A 134 2.18 -18.69 -15.34
CA SER A 134 1.48 -17.51 -15.88
C SER A 134 0.83 -16.68 -14.77
N MET A 135 0.11 -17.32 -13.85
CA MET A 135 -0.52 -16.65 -12.71
C MET A 135 0.51 -16.05 -11.74
N ILE A 136 1.61 -16.77 -11.47
CA ILE A 136 2.71 -16.27 -10.63
C ILE A 136 3.33 -15.00 -11.26
N ILE A 137 3.58 -15.00 -12.57
CA ILE A 137 4.15 -13.84 -13.28
C ILE A 137 3.17 -12.66 -13.27
N MET A 138 1.88 -12.91 -13.55
CA MET A 138 0.84 -11.88 -13.53
C MET A 138 0.72 -11.21 -12.16
N LEU A 139 0.62 -12.00 -11.08
CA LEU A 139 0.57 -11.48 -9.72
C LEU A 139 1.84 -10.72 -9.33
N PHE A 140 3.02 -11.20 -9.74
CA PHE A 140 4.27 -10.47 -9.50
C PHE A 140 4.28 -9.10 -10.19
N LEU A 141 3.85 -9.02 -11.44
CA LEU A 141 3.74 -7.76 -12.17
C LEU A 141 2.70 -6.83 -11.52
N ALA A 142 1.56 -7.36 -11.07
CA ALA A 142 0.57 -6.59 -10.33
C ALA A 142 1.15 -5.99 -9.04
N ILE A 143 1.84 -6.82 -8.25
CA ILE A 143 2.47 -6.42 -6.98
C ILE A 143 3.55 -5.37 -7.22
N ILE A 144 4.53 -5.65 -8.09
CA ILE A 144 5.71 -4.79 -8.24
C ILE A 144 5.36 -3.38 -8.73
N THR A 145 4.28 -3.25 -9.50
CA THR A 145 3.81 -1.97 -10.07
C THR A 145 3.47 -0.94 -8.98
N HIS A 146 2.95 -1.38 -7.83
CA HIS A 146 2.58 -0.49 -6.74
C HIS A 146 3.39 -0.69 -5.45
N LYS A 147 4.12 -1.80 -5.30
CA LYS A 147 4.87 -2.10 -4.06
C LYS A 147 5.93 -1.06 -3.72
N TRP A 148 6.59 -0.50 -4.74
CA TRP A 148 7.57 0.57 -4.54
C TRP A 148 6.89 1.83 -3.97
N ALA A 149 5.69 2.17 -4.44
CA ALA A 149 4.94 3.34 -3.98
C ALA A 149 4.46 3.16 -2.54
N GLU A 150 3.98 1.95 -2.22
CA GLU A 150 3.58 1.57 -0.87
C GLU A 150 4.75 1.67 0.12
N SER A 151 5.91 1.10 -0.25
CA SER A 151 7.13 1.17 0.53
C SER A 151 7.65 2.59 0.72
N PHE A 152 7.61 3.39 -0.34
CA PHE A 152 8.02 4.79 -0.30
C PHE A 152 7.12 5.60 0.65
N ALA A 153 5.80 5.46 0.51
CA ALA A 153 4.85 6.20 1.35
C ALA A 153 4.93 5.80 2.82
N ILE A 154 5.03 4.50 3.16
CA ILE A 154 5.18 4.11 4.56
C ILE A 154 6.50 4.60 5.16
N ALA A 155 7.58 4.63 4.38
CA ALA A 155 8.84 5.19 4.82
C ALA A 155 8.73 6.70 5.07
N VAL A 156 8.03 7.46 4.21
CA VAL A 156 7.76 8.90 4.44
C VAL A 156 6.89 9.09 5.69
N GLN A 157 5.81 8.33 5.82
CA GLN A 157 4.85 8.45 6.92
C GLN A 157 5.48 8.12 8.28
N LEU A 158 6.24 7.03 8.38
CA LEU A 158 7.01 6.70 9.59
C LEU A 158 8.01 7.82 9.91
N ASN A 159 8.63 8.43 8.90
CA ASN A 159 9.61 9.50 9.07
C ASN A 159 9.02 10.88 9.43
N ARG A 160 7.76 11.15 9.07
CA ARG A 160 7.00 12.35 9.46
C ARG A 160 6.36 12.24 10.85
N SER A 161 6.22 11.02 11.36
CA SER A 161 5.69 10.78 12.70
C SER A 161 6.64 11.25 13.82
N SER A 162 6.11 11.44 15.03
CA SER A 162 6.92 11.77 16.21
C SER A 162 7.78 10.61 16.75
N MET A 163 7.84 9.47 16.04
CA MET A 163 8.64 8.31 16.44
C MET A 163 10.14 8.56 16.19
N SER A 164 10.99 7.98 17.02
CA SER A 164 12.44 8.02 16.77
C SER A 164 12.80 7.37 15.43
N THR A 165 13.90 7.81 14.81
CA THR A 165 14.39 7.24 13.55
C THR A 165 14.64 5.74 13.66
N ASN A 166 15.17 5.27 14.79
CA ASN A 166 15.40 3.85 15.05
C ASN A 166 14.09 3.06 15.09
N THR A 167 13.08 3.56 15.81
CA THR A 167 11.76 2.92 15.84
C THR A 167 11.15 2.89 14.44
N SER A 168 11.22 4.00 13.72
CA SER A 168 10.72 4.11 12.33
C SER A 168 11.38 3.10 11.40
N MET A 169 12.71 2.91 11.51
CA MET A 169 13.45 1.90 10.75
C MET A 169 13.02 0.47 11.12
N ILE A 170 12.80 0.17 12.41
CA ILE A 170 12.34 -1.15 12.85
C ILE A 170 10.97 -1.47 12.21
N PHE A 171 10.01 -0.56 12.29
CA PHE A 171 8.70 -0.73 11.66
C PHE A 171 8.83 -0.93 10.14
N PHE A 172 9.70 -0.17 9.47
CA PHE A 172 9.94 -0.32 8.04
C PHE A 172 10.57 -1.67 7.66
N ILE A 173 11.54 -2.16 8.44
CA ILE A 173 12.13 -3.48 8.21
C ILE A 173 11.11 -4.59 8.46
N LEU A 174 10.29 -4.47 9.51
CA LEU A 174 9.21 -5.43 9.72
C LEU A 174 8.23 -5.44 8.53
N PHE A 175 7.86 -4.27 8.03
CA PHE A 175 7.01 -4.13 6.83
C PHE A 175 7.63 -4.82 5.60
N SER A 176 8.94 -4.68 5.37
CA SER A 176 9.58 -5.26 4.18
C SER A 176 9.54 -6.78 4.14
N PHE A 177 9.49 -7.44 5.31
CA PHE A 177 9.35 -8.89 5.40
C PHE A 177 7.91 -9.39 5.19
N MET A 178 6.89 -8.52 5.21
CA MET A 178 5.48 -8.95 5.15
C MET A 178 5.13 -9.65 3.83
N THR A 179 5.59 -9.14 2.68
CA THR A 179 5.34 -9.80 1.39
C THR A 179 6.12 -11.10 1.21
N PRO A 180 7.45 -11.17 1.47
CA PRO A 180 8.17 -12.45 1.47
C PRO A 180 7.57 -13.49 2.43
N LEU A 181 7.14 -13.06 3.62
CA LEU A 181 6.44 -13.90 4.57
C LEU A 181 5.13 -14.42 3.99
N GLY A 182 4.31 -13.56 3.38
CA GLY A 182 3.10 -13.96 2.67
C GLY A 182 3.39 -15.02 1.60
N ILE A 183 4.39 -14.79 0.74
CA ILE A 183 4.78 -15.74 -0.33
C ILE A 183 5.17 -17.10 0.26
N TYR A 184 5.96 -17.08 1.33
CA TYR A 184 6.36 -18.28 2.05
C TYR A 184 5.14 -19.03 2.63
N LEU A 185 4.25 -18.32 3.33
CA LEU A 185 3.04 -18.90 3.92
C LEU A 185 2.13 -19.49 2.83
N GLY A 186 1.89 -18.76 1.73
CA GLY A 186 1.09 -19.25 0.61
C GLY A 186 1.72 -20.48 -0.05
N TRP A 187 3.04 -20.51 -0.22
CA TRP A 187 3.72 -21.69 -0.76
C TRP A 187 3.64 -22.89 0.19
N TYR A 188 3.82 -22.66 1.50
CA TYR A 188 3.79 -23.70 2.53
C TYR A 188 2.39 -24.31 2.71
N PHE A 189 1.36 -23.46 2.76
CA PHE A 189 -0.04 -23.86 2.94
C PHE A 189 -0.79 -24.16 1.64
N GLY A 190 -0.11 -24.17 0.49
CA GLY A 190 -0.68 -24.43 -0.85
C GLY A 190 -1.34 -25.79 -1.06
N HIS A 191 -1.57 -26.54 0.03
CA HIS A 191 -2.41 -27.73 0.08
C HIS A 191 -3.44 -27.54 1.20
N GLY A 192 -4.66 -27.11 0.86
CA GLY A 192 -5.84 -27.37 1.70
C GLY A 192 -6.42 -26.23 2.55
N ILE A 193 -6.19 -24.96 2.21
CA ILE A 193 -6.91 -23.84 2.84
C ILE A 193 -7.74 -23.10 1.79
N GLU A 194 -8.87 -23.70 1.37
CA GLU A 194 -9.98 -22.92 0.81
C GLU A 194 -10.80 -22.40 1.99
N THR A 195 -10.43 -21.24 2.53
CA THR A 195 -11.31 -20.56 3.48
C THR A 195 -12.27 -19.69 2.70
N SER A 196 -13.52 -20.15 2.52
CA SER A 196 -14.66 -19.34 2.06
C SER A 196 -15.10 -18.32 3.13
N SER A 197 -14.12 -17.61 3.69
CA SER A 197 -14.32 -16.67 4.78
C SER A 197 -14.59 -15.28 4.23
N LEU A 198 -15.48 -14.53 4.90
CA LEU A 198 -15.69 -13.12 4.64
C LEU A 198 -14.46 -12.26 4.96
N PHE A 199 -13.45 -12.84 5.61
CA PHE A 199 -12.24 -12.15 5.99
C PHE A 199 -11.49 -11.52 4.81
N ASP A 200 -11.33 -12.26 3.71
CA ASP A 200 -10.60 -11.79 2.53
C ASP A 200 -11.25 -10.56 1.87
N PRO A 201 -12.54 -10.60 1.48
CA PRO A 201 -13.16 -9.43 0.87
C PRO A 201 -13.24 -8.22 1.83
N ILE A 202 -13.43 -8.43 3.14
CA ILE A 202 -13.45 -7.35 4.13
C ILE A 202 -12.08 -6.67 4.22
N LEU A 203 -11.00 -7.44 4.34
CA LEU A 203 -9.66 -6.87 4.45
C LEU A 203 -9.22 -6.18 3.17
N ILE A 204 -9.51 -6.75 1.99
CA ILE A 204 -9.18 -6.11 0.71
C ILE A 204 -9.93 -4.77 0.57
N ALA A 205 -11.22 -4.71 0.93
CA ALA A 205 -11.98 -3.45 0.94
C ALA A 205 -11.42 -2.44 1.94
N ALA A 206 -11.01 -2.89 3.13
CA ALA A 206 -10.40 -2.03 4.13
C ALA A 206 -9.08 -1.44 3.65
N SER A 207 -8.21 -2.28 3.07
CA SER A 207 -6.95 -1.83 2.48
C SER A 207 -7.18 -0.89 1.28
N ALA A 208 -8.23 -1.10 0.48
CA ALA A 208 -8.61 -0.16 -0.59
C ALA A 208 -8.99 1.21 -0.02
N GLY A 209 -9.65 1.26 1.16
CA GLY A 209 -9.96 2.50 1.86
C GLY A 209 -8.69 3.23 2.36
N THR A 210 -7.72 2.49 2.89
CA THR A 210 -6.40 3.05 3.27
C THR A 210 -5.65 3.60 2.06
N PHE A 211 -5.62 2.87 0.94
CA PHE A 211 -4.98 3.32 -0.30
C PHE A 211 -5.69 4.54 -0.90
N LEU A 212 -7.03 4.56 -0.87
CA LEU A 212 -7.82 5.70 -1.35
C LEU A 212 -7.50 6.96 -0.54
N TYR A 213 -7.38 6.82 0.78
CA TYR A 213 -7.00 7.91 1.66
C TYR A 213 -5.56 8.39 1.39
N LEU A 214 -4.59 7.46 1.31
CA LEU A 214 -3.19 7.78 0.99
C LEU A 214 -3.04 8.43 -0.40
N GLY A 215 -3.87 8.02 -1.36
CA GLY A 215 -3.89 8.52 -2.74
C GLY A 215 -4.70 9.80 -2.96
N THR A 216 -5.27 10.41 -1.92
CA THR A 216 -6.08 11.63 -2.08
C THR A 216 -5.76 12.70 -1.05
N LEU A 217 -5.94 12.41 0.24
CA LEU A 217 -6.04 13.42 1.30
C LEU A 217 -4.94 13.31 2.36
N HIS A 218 -4.00 12.37 2.20
CA HIS A 218 -2.86 12.25 3.11
C HIS A 218 -2.09 13.57 3.23
N GLY A 219 -2.02 14.10 4.45
CA GLY A 219 -1.37 15.38 4.78
C GLY A 219 -2.32 16.59 4.77
N LEU A 220 -3.62 16.41 4.50
CA LEU A 220 -4.69 17.42 4.48
C LEU A 220 -4.32 18.70 3.71
N GLU A 221 -3.85 19.76 4.38
CA GLU A 221 -3.45 21.03 3.75
C GLU A 221 -2.18 20.90 2.90
N ARG A 222 -1.33 19.91 3.22
CA ARG A 222 -0.11 19.57 2.48
C ARG A 222 -0.33 18.39 1.53
N CYS A 223 -1.57 17.94 1.36
CA CYS A 223 -1.83 16.84 0.44
C CYS A 223 -1.51 17.29 -0.99
N VAL A 224 -0.91 16.39 -1.75
CA VAL A 224 -0.45 16.67 -3.11
C VAL A 224 -1.58 17.20 -3.99
N MET A 225 -2.79 16.66 -3.83
CA MET A 225 -3.98 17.04 -4.60
C MET A 225 -4.44 18.48 -4.36
N VAL A 226 -4.02 19.12 -3.25
CA VAL A 226 -4.45 20.47 -2.87
C VAL A 226 -3.29 21.46 -2.96
N GLU A 227 -2.15 21.18 -2.33
CA GLU A 227 -1.02 22.13 -2.27
C GLU A 227 -0.38 22.35 -3.66
N ARG A 228 -0.37 21.32 -4.50
CA ARG A 228 0.30 21.32 -5.80
C ARG A 228 -0.66 21.27 -6.98
N CYS A 229 -1.95 21.46 -6.74
CA CYS A 229 -2.99 21.40 -7.77
C CYS A 229 -2.74 22.35 -8.97
N CYS A 230 -2.10 23.50 -8.72
CA CYS A 230 -1.80 24.50 -9.73
C CYS A 230 -0.47 24.26 -10.49
N ASN A 231 0.35 23.30 -10.04
CA ASN A 231 1.59 22.92 -10.74
C ASN A 231 1.31 21.76 -11.69
N LEU A 232 1.13 22.09 -12.98
CA LEU A 232 0.83 21.12 -14.03
C LEU A 232 1.86 20.00 -14.14
N THR A 233 3.13 20.27 -13.85
CA THR A 233 4.19 19.26 -13.88
C THR A 233 4.00 18.25 -12.77
N ASP A 234 3.78 18.70 -11.53
CA ASP A 234 3.55 17.81 -10.39
C ASP A 234 2.25 17.00 -10.56
N PHE A 235 1.19 17.65 -11.03
CA PHE A 235 -0.08 16.96 -11.30
C PHE A 235 0.04 15.92 -12.41
N SER A 236 0.90 16.15 -13.43
CA SER A 236 1.13 15.15 -14.48
C SER A 236 1.70 13.84 -13.93
N PHE A 237 2.52 13.87 -12.89
CA PHE A 237 3.05 12.65 -12.25
C PHE A 237 1.95 11.83 -11.56
N VAL A 238 0.92 12.49 -11.01
CA VAL A 238 -0.25 11.81 -10.45
C VAL A 238 -1.00 11.07 -11.57
N ILE A 239 -1.25 11.74 -12.69
CA ILE A 239 -1.90 11.12 -13.86
C ILE A 239 -1.07 9.92 -14.35
N ILE A 240 0.25 10.08 -14.46
CA ILE A 240 1.15 9.00 -14.87
C ILE A 240 1.05 7.81 -13.91
N GLY A 241 1.03 8.04 -12.59
CA GLY A 241 0.89 6.99 -11.59
C GLY A 241 -0.45 6.25 -11.68
N PHE A 242 -1.54 6.99 -11.91
CA PHE A 242 -2.86 6.39 -12.12
C PHE A 242 -2.92 5.57 -13.42
N LEU A 243 -2.39 6.11 -14.52
CA LEU A 243 -2.33 5.42 -15.81
C LEU A 243 -1.44 4.17 -15.76
N LEU A 244 -0.36 4.18 -14.99
CA LEU A 244 0.45 3.00 -14.72
C LEU A 244 -0.42 1.87 -14.15
N MET A 245 -1.19 2.16 -13.10
CA MET A 245 -2.10 1.17 -12.50
C MET A 245 -3.22 0.75 -13.45
N ALA A 246 -3.78 1.68 -14.20
CA ALA A 246 -4.80 1.38 -15.21
C ALA A 246 -4.27 0.44 -16.30
N SER A 247 -3.02 0.61 -16.74
CA SER A 247 -2.41 -0.25 -17.74
C SER A 247 -2.26 -1.69 -17.25
N VAL A 248 -1.93 -1.88 -15.97
CA VAL A 248 -1.78 -3.21 -15.38
C VAL A 248 -3.14 -3.87 -15.14
N ALA A 249 -4.15 -3.09 -14.73
CA ALA A 249 -5.51 -3.57 -14.53
C ALA A 249 -6.21 -4.09 -15.81
N ILE A 250 -5.66 -3.81 -17.00
CA ILE A 250 -6.16 -4.40 -18.26
C ILE A 250 -5.78 -5.89 -18.37
N TYR A 251 -4.66 -6.29 -17.76
CA TYR A 251 -4.05 -7.61 -17.93
C TYR A 251 -4.19 -8.54 -16.72
N VAL A 252 -4.69 -8.01 -15.61
CA VAL A 252 -4.92 -8.72 -14.33
C VAL A 252 -6.42 -8.88 -14.16
#